data_AF-A0A9C7G8E9-F1
#
_entry.id   AF-A0A9C7G8E9-F1
#
_cell.length_a   1.000
_cell.length_b   1.000
_cell.length_c   1.000
_cell.angle_alpha   90.00
_cell.angle_beta   90.00
_cell.angle_gamma   90.00
#
_symmetry.space_group_name_H-M   'P 1'
#
loop_
_entity.id
_entity.type
_entity.pdbx_description
1 polymer ?
#
loop_
_entity_poly.entity_id
_entity_poly.type
_entity_poly.pdbx_seq_one_letter_code
_entity_poly.pdbx_strand_id
1 'polypeptide(L)'
;MHDRLQEFMAEPWWVIFSNFAESLTIELKKELSPSHILYGKNAVAVARRQDNDDVVYWINELNQYAIVHLTYTKENRSEYPKTQFFTLMELKKHCQEVSQLY
;
A
#
# COMPACT_ATOMS: atom_id res chain seq x y z
N MET A 1 -1.36 -12.85 -9.35
CA MET A 1 -1.24 -11.38 -9.24
C MET A 1 0.04 -10.98 -8.52
N HIS A 2 0.36 -11.64 -7.40
CA HIS A 2 1.62 -11.46 -6.66
C HIS A 2 2.87 -11.76 -7.49
N ASP A 3 2.86 -12.74 -8.40
CA ASP A 3 4.03 -13.08 -9.24
C ASP A 3 4.53 -11.90 -10.08
N ARG A 4 3.63 -11.07 -10.63
CA ARG A 4 4.02 -9.90 -11.45
C ARG A 4 4.63 -8.78 -10.63
N LEU A 5 4.31 -8.69 -9.33
CA LEU A 5 4.86 -7.66 -8.45
C LEU A 5 6.28 -8.02 -8.02
N GLN A 6 6.52 -9.30 -7.76
CA GLN A 6 7.85 -9.80 -7.39
C GLN A 6 8.91 -9.57 -8.47
N GLU A 7 8.51 -9.51 -9.75
CA GLU A 7 9.41 -9.24 -10.87
C GLU A 7 10.06 -7.85 -10.84
N PHE A 8 9.45 -6.85 -10.19
CA PHE A 8 9.97 -5.47 -10.18
C PHE A 8 10.08 -4.83 -8.79
N MET A 9 9.53 -5.46 -7.75
CA MET A 9 9.73 -5.02 -6.38
C MET A 9 11.04 -5.55 -5.84
N ALA A 10 12.08 -4.72 -5.97
CA ALA A 10 13.38 -4.92 -5.36
C ALA A 10 13.47 -4.19 -4.01
N GLU A 11 14.54 -4.41 -3.25
CA GLU A 11 14.81 -3.71 -2.00
C GLU A 11 14.65 -2.18 -2.18
N PRO A 12 13.94 -1.49 -1.28
CA PRO A 12 13.44 -1.93 0.03
C PRO A 12 12.00 -2.48 0.03
N TRP A 13 11.42 -2.84 -1.12
CA TRP A 13 10.04 -3.35 -1.22
C TRP A 13 9.96 -4.87 -1.07
N TRP A 14 9.05 -5.33 -0.21
CA TRP A 14 8.85 -6.73 0.12
C TRP A 14 7.42 -7.13 -0.22
N VAL A 15 7.27 -8.06 -1.16
CA VAL A 15 5.97 -8.68 -1.47
C VAL A 15 5.53 -9.51 -0.27
N ILE A 16 4.30 -9.30 0.17
CA ILE A 16 3.73 -9.97 1.34
C ILE A 16 2.66 -10.98 0.92
N PHE A 17 2.48 -12.01 1.73
CA PHE A 17 1.53 -13.09 1.48
C PHE A 17 0.39 -13.09 2.51
N SER A 18 -0.70 -13.76 2.14
CA SER A 18 -2.03 -13.81 2.79
C SER A 18 -2.09 -13.36 4.25
N ASN A 19 -1.47 -14.08 5.18
CA ASN A 19 -1.64 -13.83 6.62
C ASN A 19 -1.09 -12.45 7.05
N PHE A 20 -0.02 -11.99 6.39
CA PHE A 20 0.57 -10.68 6.66
C PHE A 20 -0.23 -9.57 5.95
N ALA A 21 -0.74 -9.87 4.76
CA ALA A 21 -1.61 -8.96 4.01
C ALA A 21 -2.92 -8.67 4.75
N GLU A 22 -3.53 -9.68 5.38
CA GLU A 22 -4.74 -9.52 6.18
C GLU A 22 -4.50 -8.64 7.40
N SER A 23 -3.40 -8.86 8.11
CA SER A 23 -3.02 -8.04 9.28
C SER A 23 -2.88 -6.56 8.91
N LEU A 24 -2.16 -6.25 7.82
CA LEU A 24 -2.01 -4.87 7.35
C LEU A 24 -3.31 -4.27 6.85
N THR A 25 -4.17 -5.06 6.20
CA THR A 25 -5.50 -4.62 5.77
C THR A 25 -6.38 -4.27 6.97
N ILE A 26 -6.25 -5.00 8.08
CA ILE A 26 -6.94 -4.69 9.34
C ILE A 26 -6.39 -3.39 9.95
N GLU A 27 -5.06 -3.21 9.97
CA GLU A 27 -4.45 -1.97 10.47
C GLU A 27 -4.88 -0.75 9.65
N LEU A 28 -4.85 -0.84 8.32
CA LEU A 28 -5.39 0.21 7.44
C LEU A 28 -6.82 0.58 7.84
N LYS A 29 -7.71 -0.40 8.02
CA LYS A 29 -9.11 -0.15 8.41
C LYS A 29 -9.26 0.52 9.77
N LYS A 30 -8.32 0.31 10.70
CA LYS A 30 -8.33 0.97 12.01
C LYS A 30 -7.93 2.45 11.91
N GLU A 31 -7.00 2.76 11.02
CA GLU A 31 -6.50 4.13 10.79
C GLU A 31 -7.42 4.96 9.90
N LEU A 32 -8.15 4.32 8.97
CA LEU A 32 -9.01 5.02 8.03
C LEU A 32 -10.13 5.78 8.74
N SER A 33 -10.19 7.09 8.48
CA SER A 33 -11.33 7.92 8.83
C SER A 33 -12.52 7.67 7.88
N PRO A 34 -13.78 7.86 8.32
CA PRO A 34 -14.96 7.66 7.46
C PRO A 34 -15.00 8.55 6.20
N SER A 35 -14.28 9.66 6.21
CA SER A 35 -14.15 10.59 5.09
C SER A 35 -13.00 10.25 4.14
N HIS A 36 -12.20 9.24 4.44
CA HIS A 36 -11.06 8.84 3.62
C HIS A 36 -11.50 8.09 2.35
N ILE A 37 -10.78 8.29 1.24
CA ILE A 37 -11.11 7.71 -0.08
C ILE A 37 -11.11 6.16 -0.11
N LEU A 38 -10.29 5.54 0.74
CA LEU A 38 -10.22 4.09 0.91
C LEU A 38 -11.23 3.54 1.92
N TYR A 39 -11.99 4.40 2.61
CA TYR A 39 -12.98 3.96 3.58
C TYR A 39 -14.08 3.15 2.90
N GLY A 40 -14.30 1.92 3.39
CA GLY A 40 -15.27 0.98 2.82
C GLY A 40 -14.86 0.36 1.48
N LYS A 41 -13.64 0.60 0.98
CA LYS A 41 -13.11 -0.05 -0.23
C LYS A 41 -12.42 -1.37 0.11
N ASN A 42 -12.43 -2.30 -0.85
CA ASN A 42 -11.74 -3.57 -0.73
C ASN A 42 -10.27 -3.42 -1.17
N ALA A 43 -9.47 -2.89 -0.25
CA ALA A 43 -8.02 -2.75 -0.37
C ALA A 43 -7.32 -3.99 0.21
N VAL A 44 -6.50 -4.66 -0.59
CA VAL A 44 -5.71 -5.84 -0.18
C VAL A 44 -4.23 -5.47 -0.20
N ALA A 45 -3.54 -5.60 0.92
CA ALA A 45 -2.11 -5.33 0.97
C ALA A 45 -1.34 -6.35 0.12
N VAL A 46 -0.45 -5.89 -0.76
CA VAL A 46 0.32 -6.73 -1.70
C VAL A 46 1.83 -6.62 -1.49
N ALA A 47 2.30 -5.50 -0.95
CA ALA A 47 3.70 -5.31 -0.61
C ALA A 47 3.84 -4.29 0.52
N ARG A 48 4.98 -4.31 1.20
CA ARG A 48 5.36 -3.31 2.19
C ARG A 48 6.79 -2.86 1.96
N ARG A 49 7.13 -1.67 2.41
CA ARG A 49 8.50 -1.23 2.53
C ARG A 49 9.12 -1.78 3.81
N GLN A 50 10.42 -2.04 3.80
CA GLN A 50 11.16 -2.54 4.95
C GLN A 50 11.69 -1.42 5.85
N ASP A 51 12.12 -0.32 5.24
CA ASP A 51 12.77 0.84 5.86
C ASP A 51 11.80 1.95 6.28
N ASN A 52 10.52 1.84 5.90
CA ASN A 52 9.47 2.80 6.23
C ASN A 52 8.10 2.11 6.36
N ASP A 53 7.11 2.83 6.89
CA ASP A 53 5.74 2.34 7.11
C ASP A 53 4.84 2.43 5.87
N ASP A 54 5.43 2.43 4.67
CA ASP A 54 4.69 2.46 3.41
C ASP A 54 4.22 1.05 3.01
N VAL A 55 2.94 0.93 2.69
CA VAL A 55 2.32 -0.33 2.28
C VAL A 55 1.57 -0.14 0.97
N VAL A 56 1.80 -1.03 0.02
CA VAL A 56 1.11 -1.07 -1.27
C VAL A 56 -0.16 -1.91 -1.13
N TYR A 57 -1.29 -1.30 -1.43
CA TYR A 57 -2.60 -1.94 -1.49
C TYR A 57 -3.09 -2.04 -2.92
N TRP A 58 -3.71 -3.16 -3.26
CA TRP A 58 -4.49 -3.33 -4.46
C TRP A 58 -5.96 -3.07 -4.18
N ILE A 59 -6.59 -2.17 -4.95
CA ILE A 59 -7.99 -1.78 -4.77
C ILE A 59 -8.80 -2.38 -5.91
N ASN A 60 -9.56 -3.43 -5.59
CA ASN A 60 -10.30 -4.19 -6.58
C ASN A 60 -11.32 -3.32 -7.35
N GLU A 61 -12.01 -2.40 -6.68
CA GLU A 61 -13.05 -1.59 -7.33
C GLU A 61 -12.49 -0.55 -8.30
N LEU A 62 -11.25 -0.11 -8.08
CA LEU A 62 -10.60 0.92 -8.89
C LEU A 62 -9.63 0.33 -9.92
N ASN A 63 -9.30 -0.96 -9.79
CA ASN A 63 -8.25 -1.62 -10.58
C ASN A 63 -6.93 -0.82 -10.53
N GLN A 64 -6.61 -0.27 -9.36
CA GLN A 64 -5.45 0.59 -9.10
C GLN A 64 -4.71 0.14 -7.84
N TYR A 65 -3.44 0.52 -7.77
CA TYR A 65 -2.62 0.38 -6.58
C TYR A 65 -2.68 1.67 -5.76
N ALA A 66 -2.58 1.55 -4.45
CA ALA A 66 -2.43 2.68 -3.56
C ALA A 66 -1.27 2.43 -2.60
N ILE A 67 -0.31 3.36 -2.55
CA ILE A 67 0.70 3.38 -1.49
C ILE A 67 0.10 4.17 -0.34
N VAL A 68 0.05 3.55 0.84
CA VAL A 68 -0.45 4.14 2.06
C VAL A 68 0.66 4.12 3.10
N HIS A 69 0.95 5.29 3.68
CA HIS A 69 1.85 5.40 4.81
C HIS A 69 1.06 5.18 6.11
N LEU A 70 1.21 4.01 6.72
CA LEU A 70 0.54 3.69 7.97
C LEU A 70 1.18 4.48 9.12
N THR A 71 0.37 5.10 9.96
CA THR A 71 0.87 5.86 11.11
C THR A 71 0.87 5.05 12.41
N TYR A 72 0.23 3.87 12.41
CA TYR A 72 -0.06 3.03 13.58
C TYR A 72 -0.77 3.79 14.72
N THR A 73 -1.36 4.95 14.38
CA THR A 73 -2.11 5.82 15.27
C THR A 73 -3.45 6.11 14.63
N LYS A 74 -4.51 6.20 15.43
CA LYS A 74 -5.82 6.57 14.92
C LYS A 74 -5.85 8.06 14.60
N GLU A 75 -5.66 8.40 13.34
CA GLU A 75 -5.79 9.77 12.84
C GLU A 75 -7.25 10.06 12.44
N ASN A 76 -7.82 11.14 12.97
CA ASN A 76 -9.22 11.52 12.70
C ASN A 76 -9.37 12.43 11.47
N ARG A 77 -8.27 12.73 10.77
CA ARG A 77 -8.27 13.64 9.62
C ARG A 77 -8.50 12.86 8.34
N SER A 78 -9.25 13.44 7.40
CA SER A 78 -9.51 12.85 6.08
C SER A 78 -8.25 12.68 5.23
N GLU A 79 -7.21 13.45 5.52
CA GLU A 79 -5.92 13.46 4.80
C GLU A 79 -4.99 12.32 5.24
N TYR A 80 -5.34 11.63 6.34
CA TYR A 80 -4.56 10.55 6.91
C TYR A 80 -5.36 9.24 6.90
N PRO A 81 -4.70 8.09 6.72
CA PRO A 81 -3.29 7.95 6.34
C PRO A 81 -2.99 8.47 4.93
N LYS A 82 -1.78 8.99 4.69
CA LYS A 82 -1.42 9.57 3.39
C LYS A 82 -1.48 8.48 2.31
N THR A 83 -2.28 8.74 1.28
CA THR A 83 -2.56 7.76 0.22
C THR A 83 -2.24 8.34 -1.15
N GLN A 84 -1.50 7.59 -1.95
CA GLN A 84 -1.19 7.93 -3.35
C GLN A 84 -1.59 6.78 -4.26
N PHE A 85 -2.33 7.08 -5.32
CA PHE A 85 -2.79 6.09 -6.29
C PHE A 85 -1.82 5.96 -7.46
N PHE A 86 -1.64 4.73 -7.91
CA PHE A 86 -0.73 4.37 -9.00
C PHE A 86 -1.40 3.34 -9.91
N THR A 87 -1.20 3.52 -11.22
CA THR A 87 -1.31 2.42 -12.18
C THR A 87 -0.15 1.44 -12.01
N LEU A 88 -0.24 0.25 -12.61
CA LEU A 88 0.85 -0.72 -12.59
C LEU A 88 2.17 -0.14 -13.14
N MET A 89 2.10 0.66 -14.21
CA MET A 89 3.28 1.28 -14.82
C MET A 89 3.92 2.33 -13.91
N GLU A 90 3.09 3.18 -13.29
CA GLU A 90 3.57 4.20 -12.36
C GLU A 90 4.13 3.58 -11.07
N LEU A 91 3.47 2.56 -10.53
CA LEU A 91 3.95 1.82 -9.36
C LEU A 91 5.31 1.19 -9.65
N LYS A 92 5.45 0.52 -10.81
CA LYS A 92 6.72 -0.08 -11.22
C LYS A 92 7.84 0.97 -11.28
N LYS A 93 7.57 2.11 -11.93
CA LYS A 93 8.52 3.21 -12.02
C LYS A 93 8.90 3.73 -10.63
N HIS A 94 7.91 3.97 -9.77
CA HIS A 94 8.12 4.46 -8.41
C HIS A 94 8.96 3.49 -7.57
N CYS A 95 8.64 2.19 -7.58
CA CYS A 95 9.41 1.18 -6.85
C CYS A 95 10.86 1.11 -7.34
N GLN A 96 11.08 1.20 -8.66
CA GLN A 96 12.42 1.21 -9.26
C GLN A 96 13.22 2.47 -8.89
N GLU A 97 12.59 3.64 -8.91
CA GLU A 97 13.23 4.91 -8.49
C GLU A 97 13.62 4.88 -7.02
N VAL A 98 12.74 4.39 -6.14
CA VAL A 98 13.04 4.23 -4.70
C VAL A 98 14.18 3.23 -4.49
N SER A 99 14.19 2.13 -5.22
CA SER A 99 15.25 1.10 -5.14
C SER A 99 16.61 1.63 -5.61
N GLN A 100 16.67 2.51 -6.61
CA GLN A 100 17.93 3.12 -7.05
C GLN A 100 18.53 4.12 -6.04
N LEU A 101 17.72 4.60 -5.11
CA LEU A 101 18.12 5.55 -4.07
C LEU A 101 18.52 4.87 -2.76
N TYR A 102 18.43 3.54 -2.70
CA TYR A 102 18.74 2.70 -1.55
C TYR A 102 20.10 2.01 -1.75
#